data_AF-E1KTY1-F1
#
_entry.id   AF-E1KTY1-F1
#
_cell.length_a   1.000
_cell.length_b   1.000
_cell.length_c   1.000
_cell.angle_alpha   90.00
_cell.angle_beta   90.00
_cell.angle_gamma   90.00
#
_symmetry.space_group_name_H-M   'P 1'
#
loop_
_entity.id
_entity.type
_entity.pdbx_description
1 polymer ?
#
loop_
_entity_poly.entity_id
_entity_poly.type
_entity_poly.pdbx_seq_one_letter_code
_entity_poly.pdbx_strand_id
1 'polypeptide(L)'
;MTLKRMVIIGHDRSEHLCLRPSSFYVRVEDRVICRLKEARPTDAKVDILEAPLKKQAVDCFADASLLAEIITAKFAYHQPEYRQCERWKELGVNLPTSTVNSWVHDAADALYPLYKLQVRQILQSPYLQVDETSVQVADRKGKTRKGYLWGVRDAMHSRGVFFHWKDGSRSGTVADELFKGYQGAIQSDGYEVYSRFENVQGIVLLGCMAHVRRKFEHLAADDKNAAHIIETIATLYELEENLKHKKAPPEEVETERKAKAYPILKYLETYMLDVHKQYTPGEAMEKALRYAFAVWIRIGRYVQDGHFNIDNNLMEQAIRPITLGRKNYLFCGNNEGAENNAIFYTFMACCREADIEPYKWMKEILSKPLLDMTEEELTKMLPSNFK
;
A
#
# COMPACT_ATOMS: atom_id res chain seq x y z
N MET A 1 56.33 32.02 7.11
CA MET A 1 56.64 31.62 8.50
C MET A 1 56.62 30.11 8.58
N THR A 2 57.71 29.47 9.01
CA THR A 2 57.85 28.01 9.04
C THR A 2 57.17 27.44 10.30
N LEU A 3 56.37 26.38 10.13
CA LEU A 3 55.64 25.64 11.19
C LEU A 3 56.50 25.27 12.42
N LYS A 4 57.83 25.24 12.29
CA LYS A 4 58.79 24.99 13.38
C LYS A 4 58.77 26.02 14.52
N ARG A 5 58.11 27.17 14.36
CA ARG A 5 57.98 28.20 15.42
C ARG A 5 56.56 28.33 16.00
N MET A 6 55.63 27.44 15.66
CA MET A 6 54.22 27.52 16.06
C MET A 6 53.82 26.34 16.96
N VAL A 7 52.91 26.61 17.91
CA VAL A 7 52.29 25.59 18.78
C VAL A 7 50.86 25.36 18.28
N ILE A 8 50.46 24.10 18.10
CA ILE A 8 49.08 23.77 17.73
C ILE A 8 48.18 24.04 18.96
N ILE A 9 47.27 25.00 18.84
CA ILE A 9 46.34 25.41 19.91
C ILE A 9 44.93 24.82 19.77
N GLY A 10 44.66 24.11 18.66
CA GLY A 10 43.37 23.52 18.35
C GLY A 10 43.30 23.04 16.90
N HIS A 11 42.23 22.32 16.59
CA HIS A 11 41.87 21.93 15.23
C HIS A 11 40.52 22.56 14.88
N ASP A 12 40.42 23.15 13.70
CA ASP A 12 39.14 23.50 13.11
C ASP A 12 38.67 22.32 12.25
N ARG A 13 37.43 21.85 12.46
CA ARG A 13 36.88 20.68 11.76
C ARG A 13 35.79 21.15 10.81
N SER A 14 35.99 20.91 9.51
CA SER A 14 34.93 21.04 8.50
C SER A 14 34.53 19.66 7.99
N GLU A 15 33.22 19.39 7.95
CA GLU A 15 32.67 18.16 7.40
C GLU A 15 31.97 18.47 6.06
N HIS A 16 32.25 17.66 5.05
CA HIS A 16 31.56 17.72 3.76
C HIS A 16 30.88 16.38 3.51
N LEU A 17 29.57 16.41 3.25
CA LEU A 17 28.84 15.23 2.80
C LEU A 17 29.12 15.00 1.31
N CYS A 18 29.85 13.93 0.99
CA CYS A 18 30.17 13.58 -0.40
C CYS A 18 29.23 12.50 -0.94
N LEU A 19 28.73 12.66 -2.16
CA LEU A 19 27.93 11.66 -2.85
C LEU A 19 28.86 10.71 -3.63
N ARG A 20 28.75 9.40 -3.37
CA ARG A 20 29.29 8.36 -4.25
C ARG A 20 28.15 7.79 -5.10
N PRO A 21 28.14 7.98 -6.43
CA PRO A 21 27.10 7.43 -7.29
C PRO A 21 27.02 5.90 -7.23
N SER A 22 25.85 5.35 -7.55
CA SER A 22 25.64 3.91 -7.69
C SER A 22 26.56 3.30 -8.76
N SER A 23 27.13 2.12 -8.50
CA SER A 23 28.03 1.41 -9.42
C SER A 23 27.51 0.02 -9.77
N PHE A 24 27.66 -0.40 -11.02
CA PHE A 24 27.32 -1.74 -11.49
C PHE A 24 28.55 -2.65 -11.50
N TYR A 25 28.35 -3.94 -11.22
CA TYR A 25 29.36 -4.97 -11.35
C TYR A 25 28.70 -6.29 -11.75
N VAL A 26 29.49 -7.20 -12.33
CA VAL A 26 29.04 -8.55 -12.69
C VAL A 26 29.65 -9.52 -11.70
N ARG A 27 28.82 -10.31 -11.01
CA ARG A 27 29.25 -11.44 -10.20
C ARG A 27 29.29 -12.68 -11.09
N VAL A 28 30.46 -13.31 -11.21
CA VAL A 28 30.65 -14.58 -11.94
C VAL A 28 30.79 -15.70 -10.92
N GLU A 29 30.02 -16.78 -11.10
CA GLU A 29 30.07 -17.98 -10.26
C GLU A 29 30.39 -19.19 -11.13
N ASP A 30 31.61 -19.71 -11.00
CA ASP A 30 32.04 -20.91 -11.70
C ASP A 30 31.66 -22.15 -10.87
N ARG A 31 30.74 -22.97 -11.40
CA ARG A 31 30.33 -24.23 -10.78
C ARG A 31 31.13 -25.38 -11.37
N VAL A 32 31.71 -26.21 -10.52
CA VAL A 32 32.45 -27.39 -10.95
C VAL A 32 31.46 -28.46 -11.41
N ILE A 33 31.67 -28.96 -12.63
CA ILE A 33 30.95 -30.09 -13.21
C ILE A 33 31.91 -31.28 -13.25
N CYS A 34 31.55 -32.35 -12.57
CA CYS A 34 32.35 -33.56 -12.47
C CYS A 34 31.62 -34.76 -13.08
N ARG A 35 32.41 -35.74 -13.49
CA ARG A 35 31.96 -37.12 -13.67
C ARG A 35 32.79 -38.02 -12.76
N LEU A 36 32.27 -39.19 -12.43
CA LEU A 36 33.07 -40.20 -11.74
C LEU A 36 34.28 -40.59 -12.60
N LYS A 37 35.45 -40.79 -11.96
CA LYS A 37 36.70 -41.12 -12.66
C LYS A 37 36.60 -42.42 -13.49
N GLU A 38 35.74 -43.32 -13.05
CA GLU A 38 35.51 -44.64 -13.64
C GLU A 38 34.62 -44.57 -14.90
N ALA A 39 33.85 -43.50 -15.07
CA ALA A 39 32.94 -43.32 -16.19
C ALA A 39 33.67 -42.76 -17.42
N ARG A 40 33.62 -43.49 -18.54
CA ARG A 40 34.17 -43.06 -19.83
C ARG A 40 33.12 -42.23 -20.58
N PRO A 41 33.54 -41.26 -21.42
CA PRO A 41 32.59 -40.43 -22.16
C PRO A 41 31.69 -41.23 -23.11
N THR A 42 32.12 -42.44 -23.48
CA THR A 42 31.44 -43.35 -24.41
C THR A 42 30.49 -44.32 -23.72
N ASP A 43 30.42 -44.31 -22.38
CA ASP A 43 29.53 -45.23 -21.66
C ASP A 43 28.07 -44.80 -21.89
N ALA A 44 27.17 -45.79 -22.02
CA ALA A 44 25.76 -45.54 -22.34
C ALA A 44 25.03 -44.69 -21.28
N LYS A 45 25.57 -44.62 -20.05
CA LYS A 45 25.09 -43.75 -18.98
C LYS A 45 26.29 -43.21 -18.21
N VAL A 46 26.47 -41.89 -18.25
CA VAL A 46 27.50 -41.17 -17.49
C VAL A 46 26.80 -40.26 -16.50
N ASP A 47 26.99 -40.49 -15.21
CA ASP A 47 26.43 -39.63 -14.17
C ASP A 47 27.28 -38.34 -14.06
N ILE A 48 26.64 -37.21 -14.34
CA ILE A 48 27.21 -35.86 -14.23
C ILE A 48 26.78 -35.29 -12.88
N LEU A 49 27.76 -34.84 -12.09
CA LEU A 49 27.56 -34.22 -10.79
C LEU A 49 27.90 -32.73 -10.89
N GLU A 50 26.95 -31.86 -10.58
CA GLU A 50 27.13 -30.42 -10.56
C GLU A 50 27.03 -29.88 -9.14
N ALA A 51 27.85 -28.87 -8.81
CA ALA A 51 27.67 -28.14 -7.56
C ALA A 51 26.28 -27.44 -7.54
N PRO A 52 25.57 -27.42 -6.39
CA PRO A 52 24.24 -26.82 -6.30
C PRO A 52 24.23 -25.34 -6.73
N LEU A 53 23.26 -24.97 -7.57
CA LEU A 53 23.02 -23.58 -7.93
C LEU A 53 22.23 -22.88 -6.81
N LYS A 54 22.70 -21.72 -6.34
CA LYS A 54 21.87 -20.85 -5.51
C LYS A 54 20.79 -20.21 -6.37
N LYS A 55 19.56 -20.71 -6.26
CA LYS A 55 18.42 -20.16 -6.97
C LYS A 55 17.94 -18.88 -6.30
N GLN A 56 17.83 -17.82 -7.09
CA GLN A 56 17.09 -16.62 -6.72
C GLN A 56 15.63 -16.74 -7.23
N ALA A 57 14.78 -15.77 -6.89
CA ALA A 57 13.35 -15.80 -7.19
C ALA A 57 13.05 -15.76 -8.71
N VAL A 58 13.91 -15.08 -9.48
CA VAL A 58 13.76 -14.89 -10.93
C VAL A 58 15.00 -15.44 -11.64
N ASP A 59 14.80 -16.36 -12.58
CA ASP A 59 15.90 -16.90 -13.39
C ASP A 59 16.25 -15.95 -14.54
N CYS A 60 17.05 -14.93 -14.24
CA CYS A 60 17.49 -13.95 -15.21
C CYS A 60 18.90 -13.41 -14.91
N PHE A 61 19.44 -12.60 -15.83
CA PHE A 61 20.77 -12.01 -15.68
C PHE A 61 20.87 -11.01 -14.51
N ALA A 62 19.76 -10.38 -14.13
CA ALA A 62 19.74 -9.43 -13.03
C ALA A 62 19.80 -10.18 -11.69
N ASP A 63 20.81 -9.86 -10.88
CA ASP A 63 20.84 -10.28 -9.48
C ASP A 63 19.66 -9.66 -8.71
N ALA A 64 19.22 -10.32 -7.64
CA ALA A 64 18.19 -9.82 -6.72
C ALA A 64 18.40 -8.36 -6.29
N SER A 65 19.65 -7.89 -6.16
CA SER A 65 19.95 -6.49 -5.86
C SER A 65 19.56 -5.51 -6.97
N LEU A 66 19.72 -5.88 -8.24
CA LEU A 66 19.30 -5.06 -9.38
C LEU A 66 17.77 -5.11 -9.55
N LEU A 67 17.15 -6.29 -9.41
CA LEU A 67 15.70 -6.43 -9.42
C LEU A 67 15.05 -5.57 -8.33
N ALA A 68 15.61 -5.61 -7.11
CA ALA A 68 15.13 -4.80 -6.00
C ALA A 68 15.26 -3.29 -6.24
N GLU A 69 16.36 -2.83 -6.86
CA GLU A 69 16.53 -1.43 -7.27
C GLU A 69 15.47 -1.05 -8.31
N ILE A 70 15.27 -1.87 -9.36
CA ILE A 70 14.28 -1.61 -10.42
C ILE A 70 12.89 -1.37 -9.83
N ILE A 71 12.46 -2.31 -8.98
CA ILE A 71 11.12 -2.33 -8.39
C ILE A 71 10.98 -1.19 -7.37
N THR A 72 11.96 -1.01 -6.48
CA THR A 72 11.89 0.03 -5.44
C THR A 72 11.92 1.43 -6.07
N ALA A 73 12.80 1.67 -7.05
CA ALA A 73 12.86 2.93 -7.77
C ALA A 73 11.52 3.31 -8.41
N LYS A 74 10.80 2.33 -9.00
CA LYS A 74 9.48 2.58 -9.57
C LYS A 74 8.39 2.76 -8.52
N PHE A 75 8.22 1.80 -7.62
CA PHE A 75 7.02 1.73 -6.78
C PHE A 75 7.14 2.51 -5.47
N ALA A 76 8.35 2.72 -4.95
CA ALA A 76 8.60 3.58 -3.79
C ALA A 76 8.97 5.02 -4.19
N TYR A 77 9.77 5.20 -5.24
CA TYR A 77 10.32 6.51 -5.64
C TYR A 77 9.78 7.07 -6.96
N HIS A 78 8.82 6.39 -7.57
CA HIS A 78 8.09 6.86 -8.76
C HIS A 78 8.95 7.10 -10.01
N GLN A 79 10.09 6.41 -10.13
CA GLN A 79 10.96 6.46 -11.30
C GLN A 79 10.64 5.29 -12.27
N PRO A 80 9.97 5.53 -13.40
CA PRO A 80 9.63 4.47 -14.35
C PRO A 80 10.89 3.86 -15.00
N GLU A 81 10.76 2.62 -15.45
CA GLU A 81 11.86 1.77 -15.94
C GLU A 81 12.68 2.44 -17.04
N TYR A 82 12.02 3.11 -18.00
CA TYR A 82 12.74 3.77 -19.10
C TYR A 82 13.66 4.90 -18.60
N ARG A 83 13.25 5.66 -17.58
CA ARG A 83 14.09 6.71 -16.96
C ARG A 83 15.23 6.11 -16.16
N GLN A 84 15.04 4.93 -15.58
CA GLN A 84 16.11 4.20 -14.92
C GLN A 84 17.16 3.75 -15.96
N CYS A 85 16.72 3.16 -17.07
CA CYS A 85 17.60 2.78 -18.17
C CYS A 85 18.35 3.97 -18.77
N GLU A 86 17.70 5.12 -18.97
CA GLU A 86 18.35 6.35 -19.42
C GLU A 86 19.47 6.80 -18.46
N ARG A 87 19.18 6.85 -17.15
CA ARG A 87 20.18 7.16 -16.12
C ARG A 87 21.35 6.17 -16.12
N TRP A 88 21.09 4.88 -16.36
CA TRP A 88 22.15 3.86 -16.37
C TRP A 88 23.03 3.92 -17.63
N LYS A 89 22.53 4.44 -18.75
CA LYS A 89 23.35 4.69 -19.95
C LYS A 89 24.47 5.69 -19.68
N GLU A 90 24.22 6.68 -18.81
CA GLU A 90 25.25 7.64 -18.38
C GLU A 90 26.39 6.96 -17.60
N LEU A 91 26.11 5.80 -16.99
CA LEU A 91 27.10 4.94 -16.31
C LEU A 91 27.70 3.86 -17.22
N GLY A 92 27.42 3.91 -18.53
CA GLY A 92 27.90 2.94 -19.51
C GLY A 92 27.11 1.62 -19.56
N VAL A 93 25.99 1.53 -18.83
CA VAL A 93 25.14 0.32 -18.79
C VAL A 93 23.95 0.48 -19.73
N ASN A 94 23.95 -0.30 -20.82
CA ASN A 94 22.89 -0.26 -21.83
C ASN A 94 21.96 -1.47 -21.73
N LEU A 95 20.85 -1.31 -21.01
CA LEU A 95 19.80 -2.33 -20.88
C LEU A 95 18.55 -1.91 -21.68
N PRO A 96 18.01 -2.76 -22.56
CA PRO A 96 16.74 -2.50 -23.21
C PRO A 96 15.61 -2.43 -22.17
N THR A 97 14.76 -1.41 -22.26
CA THR A 97 13.58 -1.26 -21.37
C THR A 97 12.65 -2.47 -21.44
N SER A 98 12.54 -3.12 -22.60
CA SER A 98 11.75 -4.36 -22.75
C SER A 98 12.26 -5.50 -21.88
N THR A 99 13.58 -5.64 -21.76
CA THR A 99 14.21 -6.66 -20.90
C THR A 99 13.95 -6.35 -19.43
N VAL A 100 14.10 -5.09 -19.02
CA VAL A 100 13.81 -4.65 -17.64
C VAL A 100 12.33 -4.87 -17.30
N ASN A 101 11.42 -4.55 -18.22
CA ASN A 101 9.99 -4.80 -18.03
C ASN A 101 9.71 -6.30 -17.86
N SER A 102 10.32 -7.18 -18.66
CA SER A 102 10.19 -8.64 -18.50
C SER A 102 10.59 -9.07 -17.10
N TRP A 103 11.74 -8.61 -16.60
CA TRP A 103 12.19 -8.93 -15.25
C TRP A 103 11.23 -8.44 -14.15
N VAL A 104 10.57 -7.29 -14.36
CA VAL A 104 9.53 -6.80 -13.45
C VAL A 104 8.29 -7.70 -13.47
N HIS A 105 7.90 -8.23 -14.62
CA HIS A 105 6.81 -9.21 -14.71
C HIS A 105 7.19 -10.51 -13.97
N ASP A 106 8.36 -11.08 -14.27
CA ASP A 106 8.83 -12.32 -13.64
C ASP A 106 8.97 -12.18 -12.11
N ALA A 107 9.39 -11.00 -11.63
CA ALA A 107 9.48 -10.72 -10.19
C ALA A 107 8.09 -10.65 -9.53
N ALA A 108 7.06 -10.15 -10.23
CA ALA A 108 5.70 -10.14 -9.71
C ALA A 108 5.15 -11.57 -9.58
N ASP A 109 5.40 -12.42 -10.59
CA ASP A 109 5.04 -13.84 -10.58
C ASP A 109 5.70 -14.58 -9.42
N ALA A 110 7.00 -14.34 -9.21
CA ALA A 110 7.73 -14.94 -8.11
C ALA A 110 7.20 -14.51 -6.73
N LEU A 111 6.72 -13.27 -6.59
CA LEU A 111 6.11 -12.73 -5.36
C LEU A 111 4.66 -13.18 -5.15
N TYR A 112 4.00 -13.76 -6.16
CA TYR A 112 2.57 -14.07 -6.11
C TYR A 112 2.15 -15.01 -4.96
N PRO A 113 2.89 -16.08 -4.60
CA PRO A 113 2.56 -16.90 -3.43
C PRO A 113 2.56 -16.10 -2.13
N LEU A 114 3.54 -15.21 -1.97
CA LEU A 114 3.66 -14.33 -0.81
C LEU A 114 2.51 -13.31 -0.77
N TYR A 115 2.13 -12.77 -1.93
CA TYR A 115 0.98 -11.86 -2.05
C TYR A 115 -0.33 -12.55 -1.65
N LYS A 116 -0.57 -13.77 -2.14
CA LYS A 116 -1.75 -14.55 -1.74
C LYS A 116 -1.80 -14.82 -0.23
N LEU A 117 -0.64 -15.06 0.39
CA LEU A 117 -0.55 -15.20 1.85
C LEU A 117 -0.90 -13.90 2.57
N GLN A 118 -0.36 -12.75 2.13
CA GLN A 118 -0.70 -11.44 2.67
C GLN A 118 -2.20 -11.14 2.56
N VAL A 119 -2.82 -11.42 1.40
CA VAL A 119 -4.28 -11.27 1.19
C VAL A 119 -5.06 -12.11 2.20
N ARG A 120 -4.72 -13.39 2.35
CA ARG A 120 -5.40 -14.28 3.32
C ARG A 120 -5.26 -13.79 4.76
N GLN A 121 -4.08 -13.33 5.16
CA GLN A 121 -3.86 -12.84 6.52
C GLN A 121 -4.67 -11.57 6.80
N ILE A 122 -4.68 -10.62 5.87
CA ILE A 122 -5.45 -9.38 6.03
C ILE A 122 -6.94 -9.69 6.13
N LEU A 123 -7.49 -10.52 5.24
CA LEU A 123 -8.92 -10.87 5.25
C LEU A 123 -9.40 -11.62 6.51
N GLN A 124 -8.48 -12.12 7.35
CA GLN A 124 -8.80 -12.68 8.66
C GLN A 124 -8.89 -11.62 9.78
N SER A 125 -8.61 -10.35 9.48
CA SER A 125 -8.70 -9.28 10.47
C SER A 125 -10.17 -9.05 10.87
N PRO A 126 -10.48 -8.86 12.17
CA PRO A 126 -11.82 -8.45 12.60
C PRO A 126 -12.24 -7.06 12.14
N TYR A 127 -11.29 -6.23 11.67
CA TYR A 127 -11.55 -4.87 11.24
C TYR A 127 -10.71 -4.50 10.03
N LEU A 128 -11.40 -4.31 8.90
CA LEU A 128 -10.84 -3.91 7.64
C LEU A 128 -11.15 -2.46 7.30
N GLN A 129 -10.19 -1.82 6.66
CA GLN A 129 -10.32 -0.52 6.03
C GLN A 129 -10.16 -0.70 4.52
N VAL A 130 -11.10 -0.15 3.74
CA VAL A 130 -11.20 -0.41 2.30
C VAL A 130 -11.40 0.89 1.54
N ASP A 131 -10.69 1.04 0.43
CA ASP A 131 -10.85 2.18 -0.49
C ASP A 131 -10.40 1.76 -1.90
N GLU A 132 -10.89 2.43 -2.94
CA GLU A 132 -10.47 2.16 -4.31
C GLU A 132 -9.77 3.35 -4.97
N THR A 133 -8.69 3.06 -5.68
CA THR A 133 -7.98 4.07 -6.47
C THR A 133 -7.96 3.74 -7.94
N SER A 134 -7.96 4.77 -8.77
CA SER A 134 -8.02 4.60 -10.22
C SER A 134 -6.64 4.58 -10.86
N VAL A 135 -6.49 3.70 -11.84
CA VAL A 135 -5.33 3.62 -12.72
C VAL A 135 -5.80 3.59 -14.17
N GLN A 136 -4.96 4.01 -15.10
CA GLN A 136 -5.23 3.88 -16.53
C GLN A 136 -4.61 2.58 -17.05
N VAL A 137 -5.26 1.93 -17.99
CA VAL A 137 -4.78 0.70 -18.65
C VAL A 137 -4.90 0.86 -20.16
N ALA A 138 -3.83 0.55 -20.88
CA ALA A 138 -3.71 0.65 -22.33
C ALA A 138 -3.92 -0.70 -23.04
N ASP A 139 -4.97 -1.43 -22.67
CA ASP A 139 -5.29 -2.75 -23.22
C ASP A 139 -5.89 -2.72 -24.64
N ARG A 140 -6.02 -1.53 -25.24
CA ARG A 140 -6.50 -1.31 -26.60
C ARG A 140 -5.56 -0.36 -27.33
N LYS A 141 -5.26 -0.67 -28.60
CA LYS A 141 -4.34 0.13 -29.42
C LYS A 141 -4.75 1.61 -29.44
N GLY A 142 -3.85 2.48 -28.96
CA GLY A 142 -4.01 3.93 -28.97
C GLY A 142 -5.08 4.48 -28.01
N LYS A 143 -5.64 3.67 -27.11
CA LYS A 143 -6.65 4.11 -26.13
C LYS A 143 -6.30 3.59 -24.75
N THR A 144 -6.55 4.42 -23.74
CA THR A 144 -6.55 3.98 -22.34
C THR A 144 -7.97 3.92 -21.81
N ARG A 145 -8.21 3.01 -20.87
CA ARG A 145 -9.41 2.99 -20.05
C ARG A 145 -9.07 3.15 -18.58
N LYS A 146 -10.02 3.72 -17.84
CA LYS A 146 -9.96 3.78 -16.38
C LYS A 146 -10.28 2.39 -15.81
N GLY A 147 -9.46 1.92 -14.90
CA GLY A 147 -9.76 0.79 -14.02
C GLY A 147 -9.46 1.13 -12.56
N TYR A 148 -9.77 0.21 -11.66
CA TYR A 148 -9.69 0.43 -10.22
C TYR A 148 -8.89 -0.68 -9.54
N LEU A 149 -8.01 -0.27 -8.62
CA LEU A 149 -7.38 -1.12 -7.62
C LEU A 149 -8.17 -1.00 -6.33
N TRP A 150 -8.52 -2.14 -5.74
CA TRP A 150 -9.16 -2.26 -4.43
C TRP A 150 -8.09 -2.37 -3.37
N GLY A 151 -7.95 -1.37 -2.51
CA GLY A 151 -7.06 -1.41 -1.37
C GLY A 151 -7.81 -1.92 -0.14
N VAL A 152 -7.21 -2.89 0.57
CA VAL A 152 -7.75 -3.45 1.81
C VAL A 152 -6.65 -3.51 2.85
N ARG A 153 -6.91 -2.93 4.02
CA ARG A 153 -5.98 -2.79 5.13
C ARG A 153 -6.50 -3.52 6.36
N ASP A 154 -5.61 -4.19 7.07
CA ASP A 154 -5.88 -4.64 8.44
C ASP A 154 -5.77 -3.46 9.41
N ALA A 155 -6.92 -2.97 9.90
CA ALA A 155 -6.99 -1.85 10.82
C ALA A 155 -6.99 -2.27 12.30
N MET A 156 -7.11 -3.56 12.60
CA MET A 156 -7.06 -4.10 13.97
C MET A 156 -5.61 -4.33 14.42
N HIS A 157 -4.89 -5.15 13.66
CA HIS A 157 -3.57 -5.66 14.06
C HIS A 157 -2.43 -4.97 13.33
N SER A 158 -2.73 -4.08 12.38
CA SER A 158 -1.73 -3.43 11.52
C SER A 158 -0.81 -4.43 10.80
N ARG A 159 -1.35 -5.57 10.35
CA ARG A 159 -0.61 -6.59 9.57
C ARG A 159 -0.28 -6.15 8.13
N GLY A 160 -0.66 -4.94 7.75
CA GLY A 160 -0.38 -4.34 6.44
C GLY A 160 -1.63 -4.09 5.60
N VAL A 161 -1.39 -3.98 4.29
CA VAL A 161 -2.38 -3.69 3.26
C VAL A 161 -2.19 -4.62 2.07
N PHE A 162 -3.22 -4.85 1.27
CA PHE A 162 -3.06 -5.37 -0.08
C PHE A 162 -3.86 -4.54 -1.09
N PHE A 163 -3.40 -4.55 -2.33
CA PHE A 163 -4.14 -4.00 -3.47
C PHE A 163 -4.54 -5.14 -4.39
N HIS A 164 -5.79 -5.15 -4.80
CA HIS A 164 -6.37 -6.16 -5.65
C HIS A 164 -6.86 -5.56 -6.97
N TRP A 165 -6.51 -6.22 -8.07
CA TRP A 165 -6.98 -5.90 -9.41
C TRP A 165 -7.85 -7.05 -9.91
N LYS A 166 -9.03 -6.70 -10.44
CA LYS A 166 -9.95 -7.64 -11.10
C LYS A 166 -10.47 -7.00 -12.38
N ASP A 167 -9.70 -7.11 -13.46
CA ASP A 167 -9.97 -6.49 -14.77
C ASP A 167 -10.27 -4.97 -14.72
N GLY A 168 -9.88 -4.30 -13.64
CA GLY A 168 -10.16 -2.91 -13.35
C GLY A 168 -11.62 -2.60 -13.03
N SER A 169 -12.43 -3.62 -12.72
CA SER A 169 -13.83 -3.44 -12.32
C SER A 169 -13.94 -2.84 -10.91
N ARG A 170 -14.87 -1.89 -10.76
CA ARG A 170 -15.32 -1.36 -9.45
C ARG A 170 -16.73 -1.84 -9.10
N SER A 171 -17.19 -2.93 -9.74
CA SER A 171 -18.55 -3.44 -9.53
C SER A 171 -18.70 -4.10 -8.17
N GLY A 172 -19.94 -4.19 -7.69
CA GLY A 172 -20.23 -4.91 -6.45
C GLY A 172 -19.91 -6.40 -6.52
N THR A 173 -19.84 -7.01 -7.71
CA THR A 173 -19.38 -8.41 -7.86
C THR A 173 -17.94 -8.60 -7.38
N VAL A 174 -17.06 -7.61 -7.59
CA VAL A 174 -15.68 -7.68 -7.08
C VAL A 174 -15.68 -7.62 -5.56
N ALA A 175 -16.51 -6.76 -4.96
CA ALA A 175 -16.67 -6.69 -3.52
C ALA A 175 -17.25 -8.00 -2.94
N ASP A 176 -18.27 -8.58 -3.58
CA ASP A 176 -18.87 -9.85 -3.17
C ASP A 176 -17.84 -10.99 -3.17
N GLU A 177 -16.99 -11.05 -4.22
CA GLU A 177 -15.92 -12.04 -4.33
C GLU A 177 -14.83 -11.81 -3.26
N LEU A 178 -14.42 -10.56 -3.07
CA LEU A 178 -13.31 -10.19 -2.18
C LEU A 178 -13.65 -10.41 -0.70
N PHE A 179 -14.89 -10.12 -0.30
CA PHE A 179 -15.35 -10.23 1.09
C PHE A 179 -16.25 -11.46 1.31
N LYS A 180 -16.18 -12.45 0.42
CA LYS A 180 -16.98 -13.67 0.52
C LYS A 180 -16.68 -14.41 1.83
N GLY A 181 -17.69 -14.54 2.68
CA GLY A 181 -17.57 -15.22 3.98
C GLY A 181 -16.81 -14.43 5.05
N TYR A 182 -16.51 -13.16 4.80
CA TYR A 182 -15.90 -12.27 5.79
C TYR A 182 -16.85 -12.03 6.97
N GLN A 183 -16.28 -11.87 8.16
CA GLN A 183 -16.97 -11.55 9.40
C GLN A 183 -16.14 -10.52 10.16
N GLY A 184 -16.77 -9.44 10.60
CA GLY A 184 -16.09 -8.32 11.25
C GLY A 184 -16.55 -6.96 10.74
N ALA A 185 -15.77 -5.92 11.05
CA ALA A 185 -16.05 -4.56 10.61
C ALA A 185 -15.38 -4.25 9.25
N ILE A 186 -16.08 -3.52 8.39
CA ILE A 186 -15.53 -2.93 7.16
C ILE A 186 -15.78 -1.43 7.22
N GLN A 187 -14.72 -0.64 7.21
CA GLN A 187 -14.79 0.80 7.08
C GLN A 187 -14.41 1.22 5.67
N SER A 188 -15.29 2.00 5.06
CA SER A 188 -15.09 2.55 3.71
C SER A 188 -15.53 4.01 3.66
N ASP A 189 -15.36 4.61 2.48
CA ASP A 189 -16.08 5.84 2.16
C ASP A 189 -17.60 5.58 2.01
N GLY A 190 -18.33 6.61 1.60
CA GLY A 190 -19.75 6.53 1.28
C GLY A 190 -20.10 5.86 -0.05
N TYR A 191 -19.24 5.03 -0.64
CA TYR A 191 -19.56 4.37 -1.90
C TYR A 191 -20.68 3.35 -1.75
N GLU A 192 -21.66 3.42 -2.66
CA GLU A 192 -22.91 2.66 -2.58
C GLU A 192 -22.71 1.14 -2.67
N VAL A 193 -21.62 0.67 -3.29
CA VAL A 193 -21.32 -0.77 -3.40
C VAL A 193 -21.26 -1.44 -2.03
N TYR A 194 -20.76 -0.74 -1.01
CA TYR A 194 -20.68 -1.28 0.35
C TYR A 194 -22.05 -1.47 1.01
N SER A 195 -23.09 -0.75 0.57
CA SER A 195 -24.46 -0.91 1.10
C SER A 195 -25.01 -2.33 0.97
N ARG A 196 -24.43 -3.13 0.08
CA ARG A 196 -24.74 -4.56 -0.08
C ARG A 196 -24.42 -5.38 1.16
N PHE A 197 -23.50 -4.92 2.01
CA PHE A 197 -23.13 -5.59 3.25
C PHE A 197 -23.90 -5.09 4.49
N GLU A 198 -24.78 -4.08 4.34
CA GLU A 198 -25.47 -3.42 5.48
C GLU A 198 -26.33 -4.40 6.30
N ASN A 199 -26.88 -5.42 5.65
CA ASN A 199 -27.76 -6.43 6.26
C ASN A 199 -27.15 -7.83 6.26
N VAL A 200 -25.84 -7.95 6.00
CA VAL A 200 -25.15 -9.25 6.04
C VAL A 200 -24.82 -9.55 7.49
N GLN A 201 -25.37 -10.64 8.02
CA GLN A 201 -25.13 -11.05 9.40
C GLN A 201 -23.62 -11.23 9.66
N GLY A 202 -23.15 -10.60 10.74
CA GLY A 202 -21.75 -10.65 11.16
C GLY A 202 -20.83 -9.64 10.46
N ILE A 203 -21.35 -8.77 9.60
CA ILE A 203 -20.61 -7.62 9.05
C ILE A 203 -21.12 -6.33 9.69
N VAL A 204 -20.20 -5.50 10.18
CA VAL A 204 -20.48 -4.14 10.67
C VAL A 204 -19.89 -3.13 9.70
N LEU A 205 -20.73 -2.34 9.03
CA LEU A 205 -20.26 -1.26 8.16
C LEU A 205 -19.99 0.01 8.95
N LEU A 206 -18.79 0.54 8.80
CA LEU A 206 -18.32 1.79 9.39
C LEU A 206 -18.15 2.85 8.30
N GLY A 207 -18.48 4.09 8.64
CA GLY A 207 -18.33 5.23 7.75
C GLY A 207 -17.00 5.96 7.98
N CYS A 208 -16.65 6.85 7.05
CA CYS A 208 -15.46 7.67 7.15
C CYS A 208 -15.84 9.14 7.41
N MET A 209 -15.56 9.66 8.61
CA MET A 209 -15.84 11.05 8.97
C MET A 209 -15.06 12.05 8.10
N ALA A 210 -13.81 11.73 7.73
CA ALA A 210 -12.99 12.58 6.88
C ALA A 210 -13.65 12.87 5.52
N HIS A 211 -14.35 11.88 4.94
CA HIS A 211 -15.09 12.07 3.68
C HIS A 211 -16.29 13.00 3.85
N VAL A 212 -17.00 12.92 4.97
CA VAL A 212 -18.11 13.83 5.28
C VAL A 212 -17.58 15.24 5.49
N ARG A 213 -16.54 15.40 6.32
CA ARG A 213 -15.89 16.69 6.60
C ARG A 213 -15.48 17.41 5.31
N ARG A 214 -14.81 16.71 4.39
CA ARG A 214 -14.39 17.24 3.07
C ARG A 214 -15.54 17.81 2.23
N LYS A 215 -16.77 17.30 2.36
CA LYS A 215 -17.93 17.85 1.64
C LYS A 215 -18.30 19.24 2.13
N PHE A 216 -18.04 19.54 3.40
CA PHE A 216 -18.31 20.84 4.00
C PHE A 216 -17.10 21.79 3.93
N GLU A 217 -15.86 21.27 3.91
CA GLU A 217 -14.61 22.07 3.87
C GLU A 217 -14.60 23.13 2.78
N HIS A 218 -15.01 22.79 1.57
CA HIS A 218 -15.04 23.73 0.45
C HIS A 218 -16.17 24.77 0.52
N LEU A 219 -17.12 24.60 1.44
CA LEU A 219 -18.28 25.48 1.62
C LEU A 219 -18.14 26.42 2.83
N ALA A 220 -17.27 26.07 3.78
CA ALA A 220 -17.17 26.75 5.06
C ALA A 220 -16.72 28.22 4.98
N ALA A 221 -16.09 28.64 3.89
CA ALA A 221 -15.73 30.05 3.68
C ALA A 221 -16.97 30.92 3.44
N ASP A 222 -18.00 30.37 2.80
CA ASP A 222 -19.16 31.12 2.31
C ASP A 222 -20.46 30.76 3.05
N ASP A 223 -20.50 29.61 3.73
CA ASP A 223 -21.68 29.09 4.42
C ASP A 223 -21.42 28.86 5.91
N LYS A 224 -22.15 29.60 6.76
CA LYS A 224 -22.02 29.54 8.23
C LYS A 224 -22.42 28.18 8.81
N ASN A 225 -23.39 27.49 8.20
CA ASN A 225 -23.80 26.16 8.65
C ASN A 225 -22.71 25.13 8.32
N ALA A 226 -22.07 25.25 7.15
CA ALA A 226 -20.91 24.41 6.81
C ALA A 226 -19.74 24.64 7.77
N ALA A 227 -19.43 25.90 8.11
CA ALA A 227 -18.41 26.23 9.11
C ALA A 227 -18.72 25.61 10.48
N HIS A 228 -19.94 25.78 10.98
CA HIS A 228 -20.38 25.22 12.26
C HIS A 228 -20.30 23.69 12.31
N ILE A 229 -20.68 23.01 11.22
CA ILE A 229 -20.55 21.55 11.09
C ILE A 229 -19.09 21.12 11.19
N ILE A 230 -18.17 21.83 10.53
CA ILE A 230 -16.73 21.49 10.58
C ILE A 230 -16.16 21.72 11.97
N GLU A 231 -16.49 22.84 12.61
CA GLU A 231 -16.06 23.13 13.98
C GLU A 231 -16.56 22.06 14.95
N THR A 232 -17.82 21.63 14.79
CA THR A 232 -18.37 20.53 15.60
C THR A 232 -17.64 19.20 15.32
N ILE A 233 -17.35 18.88 14.06
CA ILE A 233 -16.54 17.69 13.70
C ILE A 233 -15.13 17.79 14.30
N ALA A 234 -14.54 18.99 14.35
CA ALA A 234 -13.21 19.19 14.93
C ALA A 234 -13.18 18.82 16.42
N THR A 235 -14.26 19.05 17.18
CA THR A 235 -14.34 18.61 18.59
C THR A 235 -14.28 17.09 18.75
N LEU A 236 -14.82 16.33 17.78
CA LEU A 236 -14.69 14.87 17.76
C LEU A 236 -13.24 14.46 17.52
N TYR A 237 -12.56 15.10 16.57
CA TYR A 237 -11.15 14.84 16.31
C TYR A 237 -10.25 15.21 17.48
N GLU A 238 -10.53 16.31 18.17
CA GLU A 238 -9.80 16.69 19.39
C GLU A 238 -9.94 15.62 20.49
N LEU A 239 -11.13 15.03 20.65
CA LEU A 239 -11.31 13.91 21.57
C LEU A 239 -10.45 12.70 21.16
N GLU A 240 -10.48 12.32 19.87
CA GLU A 240 -9.68 11.21 19.35
C GLU A 240 -8.17 11.43 19.51
N GLU A 241 -7.69 12.64 19.25
CA GLU A 241 -6.29 13.02 19.44
C GLU A 241 -5.90 12.95 20.92
N ASN A 242 -6.75 13.46 21.82
CA ASN A 242 -6.52 13.39 23.26
C ASN A 242 -6.44 11.93 23.77
N LEU A 243 -7.32 11.05 23.31
CA LEU A 243 -7.31 9.63 23.64
C LEU A 243 -6.04 8.94 23.11
N LYS A 244 -5.64 9.26 21.88
CA LYS A 244 -4.41 8.75 21.26
C LYS A 244 -3.15 9.23 22.01
N HIS A 245 -3.09 10.51 22.40
CA HIS A 245 -1.97 11.08 23.15
C HIS A 245 -1.80 10.43 24.53
N LYS A 246 -2.90 10.10 25.20
CA LYS A 246 -2.90 9.37 26.48
C LYS A 246 -2.61 7.87 26.32
N LYS A 247 -2.62 7.33 25.10
CA LYS A 247 -2.55 5.90 24.81
C LYS A 247 -3.64 5.12 25.55
N ALA A 248 -4.85 5.68 25.55
CA ALA A 248 -6.01 5.06 26.22
C ALA A 248 -6.26 3.65 25.65
N PRO A 249 -6.52 2.63 26.50
CA PRO A 249 -6.89 1.31 26.04
C PRO A 249 -8.28 1.33 25.37
N PRO A 250 -8.62 0.34 24.53
CA PRO A 250 -9.89 0.31 23.80
C PRO A 250 -11.14 0.47 24.69
N GLU A 251 -11.15 -0.12 25.89
CA GLU A 251 -12.27 -0.01 26.83
C GLU A 251 -12.51 1.43 27.33
N GLU A 252 -11.42 2.17 27.58
CA GLU A 252 -11.49 3.58 27.96
C GLU A 252 -11.93 4.44 26.77
N VAL A 253 -11.39 4.17 25.57
CA VAL A 253 -11.78 4.84 24.33
C VAL A 253 -13.29 4.68 24.09
N GLU A 254 -13.83 3.47 24.20
CA GLU A 254 -15.26 3.20 24.03
C GLU A 254 -16.11 3.97 25.07
N THR A 255 -15.70 3.93 26.34
CA THR A 255 -16.40 4.62 27.44
C THR A 255 -16.44 6.13 27.20
N GLU A 256 -15.30 6.72 26.86
CA GLU A 256 -15.15 8.16 26.59
C GLU A 256 -15.93 8.58 25.33
N ARG A 257 -15.89 7.78 24.26
CA ARG A 257 -16.71 8.02 23.06
C ARG A 257 -18.20 7.96 23.36
N LYS A 258 -18.67 7.00 24.15
CA LYS A 258 -20.08 6.93 24.57
C LYS A 258 -20.50 8.15 25.41
N ALA A 259 -19.63 8.61 26.31
CA ALA A 259 -19.91 9.74 27.18
C ALA A 259 -19.85 11.10 26.47
N LYS A 260 -18.90 11.29 25.54
CA LYS A 260 -18.58 12.59 24.93
C LYS A 260 -18.88 12.65 23.44
N ALA A 261 -18.41 11.69 22.65
CA ALA A 261 -18.57 11.70 21.19
C ALA A 261 -20.02 11.46 20.75
N TYR A 262 -20.71 10.51 21.38
CA TYR A 262 -22.09 10.14 21.01
C TYR A 262 -23.09 11.29 21.16
N PRO A 263 -23.11 12.07 22.26
CA PRO A 263 -23.92 13.29 22.35
C PRO A 263 -23.63 14.31 21.25
N ILE A 264 -22.35 14.50 20.89
CA ILE A 264 -21.94 15.43 19.81
C ILE A 264 -22.46 14.94 18.45
N LEU A 265 -22.34 13.64 18.16
CA LEU A 265 -22.88 13.05 16.93
C LEU A 265 -24.40 13.19 16.83
N LYS A 266 -25.11 13.04 17.96
CA LYS A 266 -26.57 13.23 18.02
C LYS A 266 -26.97 14.67 17.80
N TYR A 267 -26.27 15.60 18.45
CA TYR A 267 -26.46 17.02 18.20
C TYR A 267 -26.25 17.38 16.72
N LEU A 268 -25.16 16.89 16.13
CA LEU A 268 -24.81 17.19 14.74
C LEU A 268 -25.81 16.57 13.75
N GLU A 269 -26.35 15.38 14.04
CA GLU A 269 -27.45 14.76 13.28
C GLU A 269 -28.69 15.67 13.25
N THR A 270 -29.15 16.12 14.43
CA THR A 270 -30.31 17.02 14.55
C THR A 270 -30.06 18.36 13.87
N TYR A 271 -28.88 18.94 14.09
CA TYR A 271 -28.49 20.20 13.46
C TYR A 271 -28.53 20.09 11.93
N MET A 272 -27.93 19.05 11.36
CA MET A 272 -27.94 18.81 9.91
C MET A 272 -29.35 18.67 9.36
N LEU A 273 -30.25 17.96 10.05
CA LEU A 273 -31.66 17.81 9.65
C LEU A 273 -32.42 19.15 9.65
N ASP A 274 -32.13 20.02 10.61
CA ASP A 274 -32.78 21.33 10.70
C ASP A 274 -32.26 22.31 9.66
N VAL A 275 -30.94 22.37 9.43
CA VAL A 275 -30.37 23.25 8.41
C VAL A 275 -30.69 22.76 7.00
N HIS A 276 -30.88 21.46 6.77
CA HIS A 276 -31.27 20.93 5.46
C HIS A 276 -32.54 21.58 4.90
N LYS A 277 -33.48 21.98 5.76
CA LYS A 277 -34.73 22.68 5.38
C LYS A 277 -34.49 24.07 4.78
N GLN A 278 -33.30 24.63 4.95
CA GLN A 278 -32.92 25.97 4.49
C GLN A 278 -32.36 25.95 3.05
N TYR A 279 -32.03 24.78 2.52
CA TYR A 279 -31.35 24.63 1.23
C TYR A 279 -32.25 24.00 0.18
N THR A 280 -32.12 24.45 -1.06
CA THR A 280 -32.90 23.91 -2.17
C THR A 280 -32.20 22.70 -2.82
N PRO A 281 -32.97 21.76 -3.40
CA PRO A 281 -32.39 20.59 -4.07
C PRO A 281 -31.36 20.98 -5.15
N GLY A 282 -30.16 20.42 -5.05
CA GLY A 282 -29.09 20.65 -6.03
C GLY A 282 -28.06 21.70 -5.62
N GLU A 283 -28.33 22.49 -4.57
CA GLU A 283 -27.33 23.35 -3.95
C GLU A 283 -26.15 22.53 -3.40
N ALA A 284 -24.97 23.15 -3.34
CA ALA A 284 -23.76 22.46 -2.89
C ALA A 284 -23.89 21.96 -1.44
N MET A 285 -24.52 22.75 -0.58
CA MET A 285 -24.79 22.40 0.82
C MET A 285 -25.82 21.27 0.94
N GLU A 286 -26.90 21.32 0.15
CA GLU A 286 -27.88 20.22 0.10
C GLU A 286 -27.23 18.90 -0.32
N LYS A 287 -26.35 18.92 -1.33
CA LYS A 287 -25.57 17.75 -1.77
C LYS A 287 -24.64 17.22 -0.66
N ALA A 288 -23.99 18.12 0.09
CA ALA A 288 -23.12 17.75 1.20
C ALA A 288 -23.90 17.09 2.35
N LEU A 289 -25.03 17.68 2.73
CA LEU A 289 -25.94 17.14 3.75
C LEU A 289 -26.50 15.78 3.34
N ARG A 290 -26.97 15.62 2.09
CA ARG A 290 -27.46 14.34 1.57
C ARG A 290 -26.39 13.25 1.63
N TYR A 291 -25.14 13.60 1.29
CA TYR A 291 -24.02 12.67 1.44
C TYR A 291 -23.81 12.28 2.91
N ALA A 292 -23.80 13.25 3.83
CA ALA A 292 -23.66 12.99 5.26
C ALA A 292 -24.75 12.04 5.78
N PHE A 293 -26.03 12.30 5.45
CA PHE A 293 -27.15 11.46 5.86
C PHE A 293 -27.02 10.01 5.38
N ALA A 294 -26.57 9.80 4.14
CA ALA A 294 -26.41 8.47 3.57
C ALA A 294 -25.39 7.59 4.34
N VAL A 295 -24.42 8.20 5.01
CA VAL A 295 -23.36 7.48 5.74
C VAL A 295 -23.42 7.66 7.25
N TRP A 296 -24.32 8.50 7.77
CA TRP A 296 -24.30 8.95 9.17
C TRP A 296 -24.45 7.81 10.16
N ILE A 297 -25.34 6.85 9.87
CA ILE A 297 -25.51 5.66 10.73
C ILE A 297 -24.23 4.82 10.80
N ARG A 298 -23.50 4.71 9.68
CA ARG A 298 -22.23 3.97 9.62
C ARG A 298 -21.13 4.70 10.38
N ILE A 299 -21.10 6.03 10.30
CA ILE A 299 -20.20 6.85 11.11
C ILE A 299 -20.52 6.65 12.59
N GLY A 300 -21.79 6.77 13.00
CA GLY A 300 -22.19 6.65 14.39
C GLY A 300 -21.77 5.34 15.08
N ARG A 301 -21.50 4.26 14.32
CA ARG A 301 -21.04 2.99 14.86
C ARG A 301 -19.61 3.00 15.39
N TYR A 302 -18.73 3.95 15.01
CA TYR A 302 -17.34 3.95 15.50
C TYR A 302 -17.25 4.13 17.03
N VAL A 303 -18.28 4.74 17.65
CA VAL A 303 -18.33 4.94 19.11
C VAL A 303 -18.69 3.66 19.89
N GLN A 304 -19.06 2.59 19.20
CA GLN A 304 -19.51 1.34 19.82
C GLN A 304 -18.36 0.43 20.23
N ASP A 305 -17.16 0.62 19.67
CA ASP A 305 -15.97 -0.18 19.93
C ASP A 305 -14.73 0.73 19.90
N GLY A 306 -13.88 0.64 20.92
CA GLY A 306 -12.66 1.43 21.02
C GLY A 306 -11.58 1.11 19.99
N HIS A 307 -11.67 -0.02 19.29
CA HIS A 307 -10.72 -0.39 18.23
C HIS A 307 -11.02 0.29 16.89
N PHE A 308 -12.25 0.78 16.70
CA PHE A 308 -12.63 1.43 15.45
C PHE A 308 -12.02 2.83 15.33
N ASN A 309 -11.68 3.22 14.10
CA ASN A 309 -11.22 4.57 13.80
C ASN A 309 -12.39 5.46 13.37
N ILE A 310 -12.31 6.75 13.68
CA ILE A 310 -13.28 7.76 13.23
C ILE A 310 -13.28 7.91 11.69
N ASP A 311 -12.17 7.56 11.02
CA ASP A 311 -12.02 7.65 9.57
C ASP A 311 -11.12 6.57 8.98
N ASN A 312 -11.12 6.52 7.65
CA ASN A 312 -10.39 5.57 6.80
C ASN A 312 -9.04 6.13 6.31
N ASN A 313 -8.46 7.14 6.97
CA ASN A 313 -7.30 7.87 6.45
C ASN A 313 -6.06 6.98 6.28
N LEU A 314 -5.91 5.91 7.06
CA LEU A 314 -4.77 5.01 6.91
C LEU A 314 -4.77 4.28 5.56
N MET A 315 -5.95 3.93 5.04
CA MET A 315 -6.06 3.36 3.70
C MET A 315 -5.76 4.39 2.62
N GLU A 316 -6.24 5.62 2.78
CA GLU A 316 -5.92 6.73 1.86
C GLU A 316 -4.41 7.02 1.80
N GLN A 317 -3.73 6.95 2.95
CA GLN A 317 -2.27 7.09 3.04
C GLN A 317 -1.54 5.97 2.27
N ALA A 318 -2.02 4.73 2.36
CA ALA A 318 -1.48 3.61 1.60
C ALA A 318 -1.73 3.76 0.07
N ILE A 319 -2.83 4.41 -0.35
CA ILE A 319 -3.14 4.71 -1.75
C ILE A 319 -2.31 5.88 -2.32
N ARG A 320 -1.87 6.82 -1.48
CA ARG A 320 -1.18 8.04 -1.93
C ARG A 320 0.04 7.78 -2.85
N PRO A 321 0.92 6.81 -2.60
CA PRO A 321 2.01 6.45 -3.53
C PRO A 321 1.51 6.05 -4.92
N ILE A 322 0.39 5.32 -5.02
CA ILE A 322 -0.21 4.95 -6.31
C ILE A 322 -0.63 6.21 -7.08
N THR A 323 -1.21 7.15 -6.35
CA THR A 323 -1.68 8.45 -6.87
C THR A 323 -0.53 9.33 -7.37
N LEU A 324 0.64 9.25 -6.74
CA LEU A 324 1.87 9.91 -7.19
C LEU A 324 2.51 9.18 -8.37
N GLY A 325 2.57 7.86 -8.29
CA GLY A 325 3.12 6.98 -9.33
C GLY A 325 2.44 7.15 -10.68
N ARG A 326 1.10 7.17 -10.71
CA ARG A 326 0.33 7.34 -11.95
C ARG A 326 0.54 8.69 -12.65
N LYS A 327 1.12 9.70 -11.96
CA LYS A 327 1.55 10.96 -12.59
C LYS A 327 2.89 10.80 -13.33
N ASN A 328 3.70 9.80 -12.96
CA ASN A 328 5.02 9.54 -13.54
C ASN A 328 5.00 8.43 -14.61
N TYR A 329 4.17 7.40 -14.43
CA TYR A 329 3.91 6.34 -15.40
C TYR A 329 2.40 6.26 -15.66
N LEU A 330 1.98 6.90 -16.76
CA LEU A 330 0.60 7.32 -17.00
C LEU A 330 -0.42 6.17 -17.07
N PHE A 331 -0.01 4.96 -17.45
CA PHE A 331 -0.88 3.80 -17.61
C PHE A 331 -0.13 2.48 -17.43
N CYS A 332 -0.87 1.42 -17.12
CA CYS A 332 -0.43 0.02 -17.21
C CYS A 332 -0.58 -0.47 -18.66
N GLY A 333 0.35 -1.28 -19.16
CA GLY A 333 0.32 -1.74 -20.56
C GLY A 333 -0.87 -2.68 -20.88
N ASN A 334 -1.31 -3.47 -19.91
CA ASN A 334 -2.41 -4.44 -20.01
C ASN A 334 -2.95 -4.76 -18.60
N ASN A 335 -3.91 -5.69 -18.48
CA ASN A 335 -4.46 -6.12 -17.19
C ASN A 335 -3.39 -6.77 -16.29
N GLU A 336 -2.56 -7.64 -16.84
CA GLU A 336 -1.48 -8.31 -16.11
C GLU A 336 -0.50 -7.32 -15.48
N GLY A 337 -0.09 -6.28 -16.21
CA GLY A 337 0.74 -5.21 -15.67
C GLY A 337 0.05 -4.41 -14.55
N ALA A 338 -1.28 -4.33 -14.55
CA ALA A 338 -2.03 -3.72 -13.45
C ALA A 338 -2.08 -4.64 -12.22
N GLU A 339 -2.18 -5.96 -12.41
CA GLU A 339 -2.06 -6.97 -11.34
C GLU A 339 -0.67 -6.95 -10.71
N ASN A 340 0.39 -6.90 -11.54
CA ASN A 340 1.77 -6.82 -11.08
C ASN A 340 2.01 -5.55 -10.26
N ASN A 341 1.50 -4.41 -10.74
CA ASN A 341 1.54 -3.17 -9.96
C ASN A 341 0.85 -3.32 -8.59
N ALA A 342 -0.28 -4.03 -8.53
CA ALA A 342 -1.01 -4.27 -7.28
C ALA A 342 -0.15 -5.05 -6.27
N ILE A 343 0.57 -6.09 -6.73
CA ILE A 343 1.51 -6.88 -5.93
C ILE A 343 2.64 -5.99 -5.39
N PHE A 344 3.28 -5.19 -6.25
CA PHE A 344 4.39 -4.35 -5.81
C PHE A 344 3.94 -3.26 -4.84
N TYR A 345 2.84 -2.55 -5.13
CA TYR A 345 2.32 -1.54 -4.19
C TYR A 345 1.90 -2.14 -2.86
N THR A 346 1.39 -3.38 -2.84
CA THR A 346 1.08 -4.13 -1.62
C THR A 346 2.31 -4.19 -0.73
N PHE A 347 3.41 -4.71 -1.26
CA PHE A 347 4.62 -4.88 -0.46
C PHE A 347 5.34 -3.57 -0.14
N MET A 348 5.32 -2.57 -1.03
CA MET A 348 5.87 -1.24 -0.71
C MET A 348 5.14 -0.59 0.46
N ALA A 349 3.81 -0.71 0.49
CA ALA A 349 3.01 -0.18 1.57
C ALA A 349 3.21 -0.98 2.87
N CYS A 350 3.23 -2.32 2.81
CA CYS A 350 3.53 -3.15 3.97
C CYS A 350 4.94 -2.89 4.56
N CYS A 351 5.97 -2.71 3.72
CA CYS A 351 7.31 -2.36 4.21
C CYS A 351 7.30 -1.03 4.96
N ARG A 352 6.61 -0.01 4.43
CA ARG A 352 6.51 1.30 5.09
C ARG A 352 5.78 1.21 6.43
N GLU A 353 4.71 0.43 6.50
CA GLU A 353 3.95 0.23 7.75
C GLU A 353 4.75 -0.52 8.82
N ALA A 354 5.60 -1.46 8.39
CA ALA A 354 6.49 -2.20 9.27
C ALA A 354 7.80 -1.44 9.62
N ASP A 355 7.98 -0.21 9.11
CA ASP A 355 9.22 0.57 9.22
C ASP A 355 10.46 -0.16 8.69
N ILE A 356 10.28 -0.89 7.59
CA ILE A 356 11.33 -1.65 6.90
C ILE A 356 11.72 -0.94 5.61
N GLU A 357 13.02 -0.80 5.38
CA GLU A 357 13.55 -0.28 4.13
C GLU A 357 13.13 -1.18 2.95
N PRO A 358 12.34 -0.66 1.98
CA PRO A 358 11.78 -1.51 0.92
C PRO A 358 12.83 -2.19 0.04
N TYR A 359 13.95 -1.52 -0.24
CA TYR A 359 15.04 -2.10 -1.02
C TYR A 359 15.65 -3.31 -0.30
N LYS A 360 15.94 -3.19 1.00
CA LYS A 360 16.53 -4.26 1.82
C LYS A 360 15.62 -5.49 1.83
N TRP A 361 14.33 -5.29 2.07
CA TRP A 361 13.35 -6.37 2.06
C TRP A 361 13.25 -7.02 0.68
N MET A 362 13.03 -6.22 -0.37
CA MET A 362 12.85 -6.73 -1.74
C MET A 362 14.08 -7.53 -2.21
N LYS A 363 15.29 -7.05 -1.91
CA LYS A 363 16.53 -7.76 -2.25
C LYS A 363 16.62 -9.12 -1.54
N GLU A 364 16.34 -9.17 -0.24
CA GLU A 364 16.39 -10.42 0.53
C GLU A 364 15.36 -11.41 0.01
N ILE A 365 14.13 -10.96 -0.25
CA ILE A 365 13.04 -11.81 -0.75
C ILE A 365 13.34 -12.34 -2.15
N LEU A 366 13.79 -11.47 -3.07
CA LEU A 366 14.12 -11.90 -4.43
C LEU A 366 15.39 -12.76 -4.51
N SER A 367 16.21 -12.82 -3.45
CA SER A 367 17.36 -13.73 -3.37
C SER A 367 16.98 -15.17 -3.04
N LYS A 368 15.72 -15.45 -2.69
CA LYS A 368 15.22 -16.76 -2.28
C LYS A 368 14.35 -17.40 -3.37
N PRO A 369 14.29 -18.74 -3.46
CA PRO A 369 13.43 -19.44 -4.41
C PRO A 369 11.97 -19.49 -3.91
N LEU A 370 11.27 -18.36 -3.95
CA LEU A 370 9.93 -18.19 -3.34
C LEU A 370 8.89 -19.24 -3.77
N LEU A 371 8.97 -19.72 -5.01
CA LEU A 371 8.07 -20.73 -5.56
C LEU A 371 8.30 -22.14 -4.96
N ASP A 372 9.49 -22.40 -4.43
CA ASP A 372 9.88 -23.68 -3.82
C ASP A 372 9.68 -23.67 -2.29
N MET A 373 9.31 -22.53 -1.69
CA MET A 373 9.19 -22.36 -0.24
C MET A 373 7.84 -22.83 0.32
N THR A 374 7.87 -23.36 1.53
CA THR A 374 6.67 -23.72 2.30
C THR A 374 5.93 -22.47 2.79
N GLU A 375 4.65 -22.63 3.15
CA GLU A 375 3.85 -21.52 3.70
C GLU A 375 4.45 -20.93 4.99
N GLU A 376 5.06 -21.75 5.84
CA GLU A 376 5.69 -21.29 7.09
C GLU A 376 6.93 -20.43 6.80
N GLU A 377 7.71 -20.82 5.79
CA GLU A 377 8.87 -20.04 5.33
C GLU A 377 8.41 -18.73 4.68
N LEU A 378 7.38 -18.75 3.82
CA LEU A 378 6.79 -17.55 3.23
C LEU A 378 6.22 -16.60 4.31
N THR A 379 5.62 -17.14 5.37
CA THR A 379 5.10 -16.34 6.49
C THR A 379 6.19 -15.52 7.16
N LYS A 380 7.40 -16.09 7.32
CA LYS A 380 8.57 -15.39 7.87
C LYS A 380 9.09 -14.29 6.93
N MET A 381 8.72 -14.33 5.65
CA MET A 381 9.14 -13.35 4.63
C MET A 381 8.18 -12.15 4.52
N LEU A 382 7.00 -12.19 5.11
CA LEU A 382 6.09 -11.04 5.10
C LEU A 382 6.74 -9.84 5.81
N PRO A 383 6.55 -8.59 5.33
CA PRO A 383 7.16 -7.43 5.94
C PRO A 383 6.89 -7.32 7.45
N SER A 384 5.68 -7.62 7.91
CA SER A 384 5.33 -7.59 9.35
C SER A 384 6.11 -8.59 10.22
N ASN A 385 6.66 -9.65 9.62
CA ASN A 385 7.41 -10.70 10.31
C ASN A 385 8.92 -10.65 10.03
N PHE A 386 9.35 -9.73 9.17
CA PHE A 386 10.73 -9.61 8.72
C PHE A 386 11.57 -8.87 9.77
N LYS A 387 12.52 -9.58 10.39
CA LYS A 387 13.41 -9.05 11.43
C LYS A 387 14.84 -8.91 10.91
#